data_AF-A0AAN5IA98-F1
#
_entry.id   AF-A0AAN5IA98-F1
#
_cell.length_a   1.000
_cell.length_b   1.000
_cell.length_c   1.000
_cell.angle_alpha   90.00
_cell.angle_beta   90.00
_cell.angle_gamma   90.00
#
_symmetry.space_group_name_H-M   'P 1'
#
loop_
_entity.id
_entity.type
_entity.pdbx_description
1 polymer ?
#
loop_
_entity_poly.entity_id
_entity_poly.type
_entity_poly.pdbx_seq_one_letter_code
_entity_poly.pdbx_strand_id
1 'polypeptide(L)'
;MNLLFVISLFGCTLAMRDQSIAVTGKLMCGPKPANQVRVKLWEEDSGPDPDDLLDQGYTDTDGRFTLSGGTAELTPIDPVFKVYHDCDDGVMPGSRKVKFGLPKSYITEGKVPKKTFDIGVINLETVFKQEEREMIVSKRSLRVRARRGGVNEEMDVTAIEEAEKEAERKKKGEERQ
;
A
#
# COMPACT_ATOMS: atom_id res chain seq x y z
N MET A 1 0.27 -34.26 -34.84
CA MET A 1 0.27 -33.25 -33.75
C MET A 1 -0.92 -33.58 -32.86
N ASN A 2 -0.66 -34.19 -31.70
CA ASN A 2 -1.70 -34.85 -30.90
C ASN A 2 -2.73 -33.83 -30.41
N LEU A 3 -4.00 -34.00 -30.76
CA LEU A 3 -5.09 -33.10 -30.36
C LEU A 3 -5.19 -32.93 -28.82
N LEU A 4 -4.76 -33.96 -28.08
CA LEU A 4 -4.62 -33.94 -26.61
C LEU A 4 -3.63 -32.88 -26.09
N PHE A 5 -2.54 -32.60 -26.81
CA PHE A 5 -1.58 -31.57 -26.42
C PHE A 5 -2.16 -30.16 -26.61
N VAL A 6 -2.98 -29.96 -27.65
CA VAL A 6 -3.62 -28.66 -27.92
C VAL A 6 -4.69 -28.36 -26.87
N ILE A 7 -5.49 -29.36 -26.47
CA ILE A 7 -6.52 -29.20 -25.42
C ILE A 7 -5.87 -28.93 -24.05
N SER A 8 -4.75 -29.57 -23.73
CA SER A 8 -3.99 -29.32 -22.50
C SER A 8 -3.40 -27.90 -22.45
N LEU A 9 -2.81 -27.43 -23.56
CA LEU A 9 -2.28 -26.07 -23.68
C LEU A 9 -3.38 -24.99 -23.70
N PHE A 10 -4.57 -25.29 -24.23
CA PHE A 10 -5.69 -24.34 -24.29
C PHE A 10 -6.46 -24.26 -22.95
N GLY A 11 -6.52 -25.36 -22.20
CA GLY A 11 -7.20 -25.42 -20.89
C GLY A 11 -6.55 -24.59 -19.79
N CYS A 12 -5.23 -24.40 -19.84
CA CYS A 12 -4.50 -23.60 -18.84
C CYS A 12 -4.77 -22.09 -18.92
N THR A 13 -5.33 -21.59 -20.04
CA THR A 13 -5.52 -20.14 -20.24
C THR A 13 -6.78 -19.56 -19.56
N LEU A 14 -7.65 -20.40 -19.01
CA LEU A 14 -8.95 -20.00 -18.45
C LEU A 14 -8.98 -19.91 -16.92
N ALA A 15 -7.85 -20.08 -16.24
CA ALA A 15 -7.83 -20.20 -14.79
C ALA A 15 -7.65 -18.87 -14.03
N MET A 16 -6.98 -17.87 -14.62
CA MET A 16 -6.85 -16.54 -13.99
C MET A 16 -8.16 -15.77 -14.09
N ARG A 17 -8.59 -15.19 -12.98
CA ARG A 17 -9.77 -14.33 -12.89
C ARG A 17 -9.34 -12.95 -12.43
N ASP A 18 -9.74 -11.93 -13.18
CA ASP A 18 -9.66 -10.56 -12.72
C ASP A 18 -10.59 -10.40 -11.51
N GLN A 19 -10.02 -9.95 -10.40
CA GLN A 19 -10.75 -9.64 -9.17
C GLN A 19 -10.37 -8.24 -8.71
N SER A 20 -11.33 -7.54 -8.12
CA SER A 20 -11.12 -6.16 -7.65
C SER A 20 -11.89 -5.88 -6.37
N ILE A 21 -11.40 -4.88 -5.65
CA ILE A 21 -12.02 -4.36 -4.43
C ILE A 21 -11.81 -2.85 -4.33
N ALA A 22 -12.77 -2.17 -3.69
CA ALA A 22 -12.64 -0.78 -3.30
C ALA A 22 -12.95 -0.62 -1.81
N VAL A 23 -12.24 0.29 -1.15
CA VAL A 23 -12.45 0.65 0.25
C VAL A 23 -12.51 2.17 0.38
N THR A 24 -13.40 2.63 1.26
CA THR A 24 -13.51 4.05 1.62
C THR A 24 -13.66 4.17 3.13
N GLY A 25 -13.34 5.34 3.67
CA GLY A 25 -13.56 5.62 5.09
C GLY A 25 -13.05 6.99 5.50
N LYS A 26 -12.98 7.19 6.82
CA LYS A 26 -12.44 8.40 7.45
C LYS A 26 -11.56 8.05 8.64
N LEU A 27 -10.39 8.64 8.70
CA LEU A 27 -9.43 8.49 9.79
C LEU A 27 -9.46 9.74 10.68
N MET A 28 -9.43 9.51 11.99
CA MET A 28 -9.41 10.53 13.03
C MET A 28 -8.16 10.33 13.90
N CYS A 29 -7.64 11.42 14.44
CA CYS A 29 -6.63 11.42 15.49
C CYS A 29 -7.22 12.25 16.65
N GLY A 30 -7.87 11.54 17.57
CA GLY A 30 -8.69 12.13 18.61
C GLY A 30 -9.85 12.94 18.04
N PRO A 31 -10.04 14.19 18.48
CA PRO A 31 -11.14 15.02 18.02
C PRO A 31 -10.93 15.58 16.60
N LYS A 32 -9.74 15.40 16.00
CA LYS A 32 -9.38 16.01 14.71
C LYS A 32 -9.36 14.99 13.58
N PRO A 33 -9.72 15.38 12.35
CA PRO A 33 -9.45 14.56 11.18
C PRO A 33 -7.96 14.28 11.03
N ALA A 34 -7.60 13.04 10.72
CA ALA A 34 -6.22 12.66 10.46
C ALA A 34 -5.90 12.96 8.98
N ASN A 35 -5.42 14.17 8.71
CA ASN A 35 -5.02 14.64 7.38
C ASN A 35 -3.65 14.07 6.98
N GLN A 36 -3.46 13.83 5.68
CA GLN A 36 -2.19 13.45 5.07
C GLN A 36 -1.60 12.15 5.66
N VAL A 37 -2.47 11.26 6.11
CA VAL A 37 -2.10 9.92 6.57
C VAL A 37 -1.96 9.00 5.36
N ARG A 38 -0.81 8.33 5.26
CA ARG A 38 -0.54 7.41 4.15
C ARG A 38 -1.37 6.13 4.34
N VAL A 39 -2.08 5.76 3.28
CA VAL A 39 -2.92 4.58 3.23
C VAL A 39 -2.58 3.73 2.03
N LYS A 40 -2.62 2.41 2.18
CA LYS A 40 -2.34 1.47 1.09
C LYS A 40 -3.35 0.34 1.09
N LEU A 41 -3.74 -0.09 -0.10
CA LEU A 41 -4.53 -1.28 -0.35
C LEU A 41 -3.59 -2.33 -0.95
N TRP A 42 -3.45 -3.44 -0.23
CA TRP A 42 -2.60 -4.57 -0.61
C TRP A 42 -3.45 -5.81 -0.84
N GLU A 43 -2.88 -6.72 -1.60
CA GLU A 43 -3.23 -8.11 -1.65
C GLU A 43 -2.10 -8.85 -0.92
N GLU A 44 -2.45 -9.66 0.10
CA GLU A 44 -1.51 -10.47 0.89
C GLU A 44 -2.02 -11.93 0.88
N ASP A 45 -1.83 -12.68 -0.21
CA ASP A 45 -2.13 -14.12 -0.25
C ASP A 45 -1.11 -14.93 0.58
N SER A 46 -1.55 -16.07 1.10
CA SER A 46 -0.69 -17.13 1.64
C SER A 46 -0.22 -18.13 0.56
N GLY A 47 -0.53 -17.83 -0.71
CA GLY A 47 -0.28 -18.65 -1.89
C GLY A 47 1.13 -18.51 -2.49
N PRO A 48 1.34 -19.02 -3.73
CA PRO A 48 2.61 -18.90 -4.44
C PRO A 48 2.83 -17.53 -5.09
N ASP A 49 1.79 -16.71 -5.17
CA ASP A 49 1.82 -15.41 -5.81
C ASP A 49 2.39 -14.35 -4.84
N PRO A 50 3.19 -13.39 -5.32
CA PRO A 50 3.78 -12.36 -4.46
C PRO A 50 2.73 -11.32 -4.04
N ASP A 51 2.83 -10.81 -2.80
CA ASP A 51 2.00 -9.71 -2.30
C ASP A 51 2.00 -8.51 -3.27
N ASP A 52 0.83 -8.12 -3.77
CA ASP A 52 0.66 -7.02 -4.72
C ASP A 52 0.17 -5.71 -4.06
N LEU A 53 0.80 -4.59 -4.41
CA LEU A 53 0.26 -3.25 -4.10
C LEU A 53 -0.82 -2.88 -5.11
N LEU A 54 -2.08 -2.90 -4.66
CA LEU A 54 -3.23 -2.60 -5.51
C LEU A 54 -3.45 -1.10 -5.71
N ASP A 55 -3.34 -0.32 -4.63
CA ASP A 55 -3.52 1.13 -4.66
C ASP A 55 -2.88 1.80 -3.44
N GLN A 56 -2.54 3.08 -3.54
CA GLN A 56 -2.03 3.87 -2.43
C GLN A 56 -2.42 5.34 -2.54
N GLY A 57 -2.54 5.99 -1.39
CA GLY A 57 -2.88 7.40 -1.34
C GLY A 57 -2.65 8.00 0.03
N TYR A 58 -3.21 9.19 0.20
CA TYR A 58 -3.19 9.94 1.44
C TYR A 58 -4.62 10.37 1.77
N THR A 59 -4.93 10.42 3.06
CA THR A 59 -6.18 11.03 3.50
C THR A 59 -6.22 12.53 3.18
N ASP A 60 -7.40 13.02 2.86
CA ASP A 60 -7.64 14.45 2.61
C ASP A 60 -7.69 15.28 3.91
N THR A 61 -7.99 16.58 3.78
CA THR A 61 -8.12 17.51 4.91
C THR A 61 -9.21 17.12 5.91
N ASP A 62 -10.21 16.37 5.48
CA ASP A 62 -11.30 15.84 6.31
C ASP A 62 -11.01 14.43 6.81
N GLY A 63 -9.79 13.91 6.59
CA GLY A 63 -9.35 12.58 6.98
C GLY A 63 -9.96 11.46 6.13
N ARG A 64 -10.63 11.78 5.02
CA ARG A 64 -11.28 10.79 4.16
C ARG A 64 -10.30 10.19 3.18
N PHE A 65 -10.57 8.95 2.78
CA PHE A 65 -9.82 8.28 1.72
C PHE A 65 -10.76 7.38 0.91
N THR A 66 -10.37 7.11 -0.32
CA THR A 66 -10.96 6.09 -1.17
C THR A 66 -9.83 5.44 -1.95
N LEU A 67 -9.72 4.12 -1.88
CA LEU A 67 -8.75 3.31 -2.61
C LEU A 67 -9.48 2.23 -3.40
N SER A 68 -8.95 1.87 -4.55
CA SER A 68 -9.49 0.78 -5.38
C SER A 68 -8.42 0.17 -6.26
N GLY A 69 -8.43 -1.15 -6.37
CA GLY A 69 -7.54 -1.85 -7.28
C GLY A 69 -8.01 -3.27 -7.54
N GLY A 70 -7.28 -3.97 -8.41
CA GLY A 70 -7.56 -5.34 -8.76
C GLY A 70 -6.36 -6.02 -9.39
N THR A 71 -6.33 -7.33 -9.29
CA THR A 71 -5.28 -8.20 -9.80
C THR A 71 -5.90 -9.45 -10.43
N ALA A 72 -5.10 -10.17 -11.22
CA ALA A 72 -5.52 -11.38 -11.91
C ALA A 72 -4.95 -12.60 -11.21
N GLU A 73 -5.81 -13.32 -10.49
CA GLU A 73 -5.41 -14.44 -9.63
C GLU A 73 -6.19 -15.71 -9.91
N LEU A 74 -5.60 -16.85 -9.53
CA LEU A 74 -6.23 -18.16 -9.59
C LEU A 74 -7.19 -18.36 -8.39
N THR A 75 -6.78 -17.87 -7.22
CA THR A 75 -7.48 -17.91 -5.94
C THR A 75 -8.24 -16.61 -5.69
N PRO A 76 -9.21 -16.59 -4.76
CA PRO A 76 -9.81 -15.33 -4.32
C PRO A 76 -8.79 -14.46 -3.59
N ILE A 77 -8.63 -13.21 -4.04
CA ILE A 77 -7.68 -12.23 -3.45
C ILE A 77 -7.87 -12.09 -1.94
N ASP A 78 -6.79 -11.77 -1.22
CA ASP A 78 -6.78 -11.52 0.22
C ASP A 78 -6.47 -10.03 0.53
N PRO A 79 -7.46 -9.14 0.39
CA PRO A 79 -7.24 -7.71 0.45
C PRO A 79 -7.00 -7.19 1.88
N VAL A 80 -5.91 -6.43 2.05
CA VAL A 80 -5.49 -5.82 3.30
C VAL A 80 -5.36 -4.30 3.14
N PHE A 81 -6.14 -3.56 3.91
CA PHE A 81 -6.01 -2.11 4.03
C PHE A 81 -4.99 -1.76 5.13
N LYS A 82 -3.98 -0.96 4.79
CA LYS A 82 -2.89 -0.58 5.69
C LYS A 82 -2.89 0.93 5.91
N VAL A 83 -2.77 1.35 7.17
CA VAL A 83 -2.68 2.76 7.57
C VAL A 83 -1.33 2.99 8.22
N TYR A 84 -0.63 4.03 7.78
CA TYR A 84 0.68 4.43 8.30
C TYR A 84 0.58 5.83 8.91
N HIS A 85 0.66 5.93 10.23
CA HIS A 85 0.37 7.16 10.97
C HIS A 85 1.31 7.40 12.14
N ASP A 86 1.39 8.67 12.55
CA ASP A 86 2.15 9.11 13.72
C ASP A 86 1.23 9.72 14.80
N CYS A 87 -0.09 9.43 14.73
CA CYS A 87 -1.05 9.86 15.75
C CYS A 87 -0.63 9.35 17.14
N ASP A 88 -0.53 10.28 18.11
CA ASP A 88 -0.03 10.05 19.47
C ASP A 88 1.32 9.32 19.58
N ASP A 89 2.14 9.40 18.53
CA ASP A 89 3.39 8.63 18.45
C ASP A 89 4.64 9.42 18.92
N GLY A 90 4.49 10.71 19.23
CA GLY A 90 5.59 11.57 19.68
C GLY A 90 6.70 11.73 18.62
N VAL A 91 7.96 11.74 19.05
CA VAL A 91 9.14 11.85 18.16
C VAL A 91 9.83 10.49 18.07
N MET A 92 9.13 9.48 17.55
CA MET A 92 9.68 8.15 17.31
C MET A 92 10.05 7.96 15.83
N PRO A 93 11.16 7.26 15.51
CA PRO A 93 11.58 7.05 14.13
C PRO A 93 10.64 6.07 13.41
N GLY A 94 10.19 6.42 12.20
CA GLY A 94 9.22 5.62 11.45
C GLY A 94 7.78 5.92 11.86
N SER A 95 6.83 5.14 11.35
CA SER A 95 5.40 5.32 11.60
C SER A 95 4.74 4.07 12.15
N ARG A 96 3.70 4.26 12.97
CA ARG A 96 2.80 3.17 13.38
C ARG A 96 2.07 2.65 12.14
N LYS A 97 1.92 1.34 12.04
CA LYS A 97 1.32 0.65 10.91
C LYS A 97 0.22 -0.29 11.39
N VAL A 98 -1.01 -0.03 10.97
CA VAL A 98 -2.17 -0.86 11.29
C VAL A 98 -2.64 -1.57 10.03
N LYS A 99 -2.97 -2.86 10.14
CA LYS A 99 -3.52 -3.67 9.06
C LYS A 99 -4.98 -4.04 9.34
N PHE A 100 -5.84 -3.92 8.32
CA PHE A 100 -7.24 -4.32 8.35
C PHE A 100 -7.52 -5.28 7.19
N GLY A 101 -7.87 -6.53 7.49
CA GLY A 101 -8.37 -7.45 6.47
C GLY A 101 -9.74 -6.97 5.99
N LEU A 102 -9.91 -6.82 4.67
CA LEU A 102 -11.18 -6.42 4.10
C LEU A 102 -12.07 -7.65 3.87
N PRO A 103 -13.40 -7.55 4.04
CA PRO A 103 -14.26 -8.71 3.90
C PRO A 103 -14.27 -9.24 2.46
N LYS A 104 -14.01 -10.55 2.28
CA LYS A 104 -14.06 -11.21 0.97
C LYS A 104 -15.39 -11.04 0.24
N SER A 105 -16.48 -10.80 0.98
CA SER A 105 -17.80 -10.50 0.41
C SER A 105 -17.86 -9.18 -0.35
N TYR A 106 -16.84 -8.31 -0.31
CA TYR A 106 -16.75 -7.09 -1.10
C TYR A 106 -15.88 -7.22 -2.35
N ILE A 107 -15.22 -8.35 -2.55
CA ILE A 107 -14.51 -8.68 -3.80
C ILE A 107 -15.54 -8.79 -4.94
N THR A 108 -15.17 -8.30 -6.11
CA THR A 108 -15.97 -8.40 -7.34
C THR A 108 -15.17 -8.92 -8.49
N GLU A 109 -15.84 -9.65 -9.38
CA GLU A 109 -15.26 -10.09 -10.65
C GLU A 109 -15.07 -8.92 -11.63
N GLY A 110 -13.90 -8.90 -12.26
CA GLY A 110 -13.45 -7.89 -13.21
C GLY A 110 -12.42 -6.94 -12.60
N LYS A 111 -11.79 -6.14 -13.48
CA LYS A 111 -10.72 -5.19 -13.12
C LYS A 111 -11.20 -3.97 -12.34
N VAL A 112 -12.48 -3.66 -12.41
CA VAL A 112 -13.08 -2.47 -11.77
C VAL A 112 -14.08 -2.93 -10.72
N PRO A 113 -13.94 -2.46 -9.46
CA PRO A 113 -14.81 -2.89 -8.40
C PRO A 113 -16.25 -2.39 -8.60
N LYS A 114 -17.22 -3.28 -8.43
CA LYS A 114 -18.66 -2.96 -8.58
C LYS A 114 -19.30 -2.48 -7.28
N LYS A 115 -18.62 -2.64 -6.15
CA LYS A 115 -19.05 -2.20 -4.82
C LYS A 115 -17.84 -1.72 -4.03
N THR A 116 -18.12 -0.84 -3.08
CA THR A 116 -17.11 -0.23 -2.21
C THR A 116 -17.42 -0.61 -0.78
N PHE A 117 -16.42 -1.11 -0.05
CA PHE A 117 -16.52 -1.36 1.38
C PHE A 117 -16.27 -0.05 2.14
N ASP A 118 -17.27 0.42 2.89
CA ASP A 118 -17.08 1.55 3.81
C ASP A 118 -16.64 1.01 5.17
N ILE A 119 -15.38 1.26 5.54
CA ILE A 119 -14.84 0.87 6.85
C ILE A 119 -15.32 1.80 7.97
N GLY A 120 -16.00 2.90 7.63
CA GLY A 120 -16.54 3.87 8.56
C GLY A 120 -15.49 4.85 9.06
N VAL A 121 -15.61 5.23 10.33
CA VAL A 121 -14.72 6.20 10.99
C VAL A 121 -13.82 5.47 11.98
N ILE A 122 -12.50 5.58 11.81
CA ILE A 122 -11.50 4.95 12.68
C ILE A 122 -10.71 6.03 13.40
N ASN A 123 -10.66 5.97 14.74
CA ASN A 123 -9.78 6.81 15.53
C ASN A 123 -8.44 6.11 15.79
N LEU A 124 -7.35 6.70 15.30
CA LEU A 124 -5.98 6.20 15.34
C LEU A 124 -5.28 6.40 16.70
N GLU A 125 -5.91 7.06 17.67
CA GLU A 125 -5.48 7.01 19.09
C GLU A 125 -5.61 5.59 19.66
N THR A 126 -6.51 4.78 19.10
CA THR A 126 -6.72 3.39 19.50
C THR A 126 -5.43 2.60 19.30
N VAL A 127 -5.03 1.83 20.30
CA VAL A 127 -3.92 0.87 20.18
C VAL A 127 -4.47 -0.44 19.64
N PHE A 128 -4.02 -0.83 18.45
CA PHE A 128 -4.46 -2.06 17.79
C PHE A 128 -3.54 -3.22 18.20
N LYS A 129 -4.12 -4.40 18.50
CA LYS A 129 -3.36 -5.56 19.02
C LYS A 129 -2.24 -6.05 18.08
N GLN A 130 -2.39 -5.86 16.78
CA GLN A 130 -1.44 -6.27 15.74
C GLN A 130 -0.82 -5.05 15.03
N GLU A 131 -0.70 -3.95 15.76
CA GLU A 131 -0.01 -2.77 15.25
C GLU A 131 1.50 -3.00 15.15
N GLU A 132 2.05 -2.68 13.99
CA GLU A 132 3.46 -2.76 13.66
C GLU A 132 4.09 -1.37 13.61
N ARG A 133 5.41 -1.31 13.41
CA ARG A 133 6.13 -0.04 13.14
C ARG A 133 6.95 -0.16 11.86
N GLU A 134 6.71 0.74 10.92
CA GLU A 134 7.52 0.86 9.71
C GLU A 134 8.64 1.87 9.95
N MET A 135 9.89 1.40 10.00
CA MET A 135 11.05 2.24 10.27
C MET A 135 11.51 2.98 9.01
N ILE A 136 11.71 4.29 9.10
CA ILE A 136 12.45 5.04 8.06
C ILE A 136 13.94 4.71 8.23
N VAL A 137 14.44 3.76 7.45
CA VAL A 137 15.86 3.42 7.47
C VAL A 137 16.63 4.44 6.65
N SER A 138 17.49 5.25 7.28
CA SER A 138 18.32 6.21 6.55
C SER A 138 19.20 5.52 5.50
N LYS A 139 19.48 6.19 4.37
CA LYS A 139 20.43 5.73 3.33
C LYS A 139 21.76 5.24 3.93
N ARG A 140 22.19 5.80 5.06
CA ARG A 140 23.40 5.39 5.81
C ARG A 140 23.24 4.04 6.51
N SER A 141 22.08 3.78 7.14
CA SER A 141 21.75 2.50 7.75
C SER A 141 21.49 1.41 6.71
N LEU A 142 20.87 1.75 5.58
CA LEU A 142 20.73 0.86 4.42
C LEU A 142 22.08 0.52 3.79
N ARG A 143 23.01 1.48 3.63
CA ARG A 143 24.40 1.20 3.18
C ARG A 143 25.16 0.27 4.14
N VAL A 144 24.96 0.41 5.45
CA VAL A 144 25.56 -0.48 6.46
C VAL A 144 24.94 -1.89 6.41
N ARG A 145 23.63 -2.01 6.18
CA ARG A 145 22.94 -3.30 5.96
C ARG A 145 23.27 -3.95 4.62
N ALA A 146 23.38 -3.18 3.55
CA ALA A 146 23.80 -3.66 2.23
C ALA A 146 25.23 -4.22 2.25
N ARG A 147 26.15 -3.58 3.00
CA ARG A 147 27.48 -4.16 3.30
C ARG A 147 27.42 -5.46 4.13
N ARG A 148 26.31 -5.72 4.81
CA ARG A 148 26.04 -6.92 5.62
C ARG A 148 25.10 -7.93 4.94
N GLY A 149 24.72 -7.71 3.67
CA GLY A 149 24.01 -8.70 2.83
C GLY A 149 22.52 -8.91 3.13
N GLY A 150 21.67 -7.90 2.92
CA GLY A 150 20.21 -8.05 2.94
C GLY A 150 19.56 -7.52 1.65
N VAL A 151 18.64 -8.30 1.08
CA VAL A 151 18.18 -8.32 -0.31
C VAL A 151 17.08 -7.30 -0.65
N ASN A 152 17.18 -6.78 -1.89
CA ASN A 152 16.23 -6.17 -2.85
C ASN A 152 14.98 -5.39 -2.40
N GLU A 153 14.87 -4.14 -2.89
CA GLU A 153 13.64 -3.61 -3.50
C GLU A 153 14.04 -2.45 -4.43
N GLU A 154 14.03 -2.71 -5.73
CA GLU A 154 14.16 -1.67 -6.75
C GLU A 154 12.89 -0.81 -6.75
N MET A 155 13.09 0.48 -7.07
CA MET A 155 12.07 1.39 -7.64
C MET A 155 11.48 2.46 -6.71
N ASP A 156 12.35 3.35 -6.19
CA ASP A 156 12.02 4.75 -5.89
C ASP A 156 13.27 5.66 -5.89
N VAL A 157 14.21 5.44 -6.83
CA VAL A 157 15.45 6.23 -6.88
C VAL A 157 15.27 7.50 -7.70
N THR A 158 14.38 7.47 -8.70
CA THR A 158 14.19 8.56 -9.66
C THR A 158 13.44 9.75 -9.06
N ALA A 159 12.40 9.54 -8.26
CA ALA A 159 11.66 10.63 -7.61
C ALA A 159 12.52 11.37 -6.56
N ILE A 160 13.42 10.66 -5.89
CA ILE A 160 14.35 11.23 -4.91
C ILE A 160 15.41 12.11 -5.59
N GLU A 161 15.93 11.70 -6.76
CA GLU A 161 16.89 12.52 -7.51
C GLU A 161 16.27 13.82 -8.05
N GLU A 162 14.99 13.80 -8.43
CA GLU A 162 14.28 15.01 -8.89
C GLU A 162 14.03 16.00 -7.75
N ALA A 163 13.63 15.50 -6.57
CA ALA A 163 13.43 16.32 -5.37
C ALA A 163 14.74 16.92 -4.83
N GLU A 164 15.85 16.16 -4.86
CA GLU A 164 17.17 16.65 -4.44
C GLU A 164 17.67 17.75 -5.40
N LYS A 165 17.47 17.61 -6.72
CA LYS A 165 17.84 18.63 -7.72
C LYS A 165 17.01 19.91 -7.60
N GLU A 166 15.73 19.80 -7.27
CA GLU A 166 14.86 20.97 -7.07
C GLU A 166 15.23 21.73 -5.78
N ALA A 167 15.55 21.01 -4.69
CA ALA A 167 16.01 21.61 -3.44
C ALA A 167 17.36 22.33 -3.59
N GLU A 168 18.29 21.78 -4.39
CA GLU A 168 19.57 22.41 -4.66
C GLU A 168 19.46 23.66 -5.53
N ARG A 169 18.50 23.69 -6.47
CA ARG A 169 18.18 24.90 -7.26
C ARG A 169 17.60 26.01 -6.42
N LYS A 170 16.72 25.69 -5.46
CA LYS A 170 16.13 26.67 -4.52
C LYS A 170 17.21 27.28 -3.61
N LYS A 171 18.13 26.48 -3.08
CA LYS A 171 19.26 26.98 -2.27
C LYS A 171 20.21 27.91 -3.02
N LYS A 172 20.52 27.61 -4.29
CA LYS A 172 21.38 28.48 -5.11
C LYS A 172 20.70 29.79 -5.56
N GLY A 173 19.37 29.87 -5.44
CA GLY A 173 18.59 31.08 -5.72
C GLY A 173 18.57 32.09 -4.57
N GLU A 174 18.61 31.62 -3.31
CA GLU A 174 18.60 32.47 -2.11
C GLU A 174 19.98 33.07 -1.78
N GLU A 175 21.08 32.53 -2.30
CA GLU A 175 22.45 33.08 -2.09
C GLU A 175 22.83 34.19 -3.09
N ARG A 176 21.90 34.68 -3.91
CA ARG A 176 22.13 35.75 -4.90
C ARG A 176 21.25 36.99 -4.73
N GLN A 177 20.63 37.18 -3.57
CA GLN A 177 20.02 38.46 -3.17
C GLN A 177 20.68 39.01 -1.92
#